data_AF-A0A078BMJ5-F1
#
_entry.id   AF-A0A078BMJ5-F1
#
_cell.length_a   1.000
_cell.length_b   1.000
_cell.length_c   1.000
_cell.angle_alpha   90.00
_cell.angle_beta   90.00
_cell.angle_gamma   90.00
#
_symmetry.space_group_name_H-M   'P 1'
#
loop_
_entity.id
_entity.type
_entity.pdbx_description
1 polymer ?
#
loop_
_entity_poly.entity_id
_entity_poly.type
_entity_poly.pdbx_seq_one_letter_code
_entity_poly.pdbx_strand_id
1 'polypeptide(L)'
;MQIEATWSNPVYLRKCKPGGLIYELDLNELPTEPGVYVFCRTHGQKISPIYIGETLNLRSRIKSHLNSLPLMRAIENAATGKRLLIYCTVKAGSDAKAKKHVKVIEKALILHAQGEGHILFNKKGTKLPTDEISFTGNRTSEAIAPRSMFIKKALT
;
A
#
# COMPACT_ATOMS: atom_id res chain seq x y z
N MET A 1 -4.59 -17.99 13.31
CA MET A 1 -3.68 -16.89 13.74
C MET A 1 -4.48 -15.61 13.67
N GLN A 2 -4.64 -14.90 14.78
CA GLN A 2 -5.29 -13.59 14.84
C GLN A 2 -4.20 -12.52 14.85
N ILE A 3 -4.30 -11.53 13.95
CA ILE A 3 -3.36 -10.41 13.88
C ILE A 3 -4.16 -9.13 14.14
N GLU A 4 -3.72 -8.35 15.11
CA GLU A 4 -4.22 -7.01 15.38
C GLU A 4 -3.22 -5.99 14.85
N ALA A 5 -3.72 -5.01 14.09
CA ALA A 5 -2.94 -3.92 13.54
C ALA A 5 -3.68 -2.60 13.77
N THR A 6 -2.94 -1.54 14.09
CA THR A 6 -3.51 -0.21 14.37
C THR A 6 -3.08 0.75 13.28
N TRP A 7 -4.05 1.31 12.55
CA TRP A 7 -3.79 2.31 11.51
C TRP A 7 -3.43 3.68 12.09
N SER A 8 -2.56 4.39 11.39
CA SER A 8 -2.23 5.78 11.64
C SER A 8 -3.25 6.73 11.01
N ASN A 9 -3.19 8.00 11.40
CA ASN A 9 -3.71 9.06 10.55
C ASN A 9 -2.86 9.19 9.26
N PRO A 10 -3.42 9.69 8.15
CA PRO A 10 -2.66 9.96 6.94
C PRO A 10 -1.60 11.04 7.16
N VAL A 11 -0.37 10.78 6.69
CA VAL A 11 0.75 11.73 6.69
C VAL A 11 0.96 12.22 5.26
N TYR A 12 0.65 13.49 4.99
CA TYR A 12 0.77 14.03 3.64
C TYR A 12 2.22 14.29 3.27
N LEU A 13 2.60 13.91 2.05
CA LEU A 13 3.92 14.18 1.51
C LEU A 13 3.99 15.62 0.99
N ARG A 14 5.00 16.38 1.43
CA ARG A 14 5.28 17.71 0.89
C ARG A 14 6.23 17.58 -0.29
N LYS A 15 5.88 18.19 -1.43
CA LYS A 15 6.77 18.26 -2.59
C LYS A 15 7.90 19.25 -2.29
N CYS A 16 9.14 18.82 -2.52
CA CYS A 16 10.32 19.65 -2.31
C CYS A 16 10.62 20.55 -3.53
N LYS A 17 11.53 21.51 -3.33
CA LYS A 17 12.08 22.32 -4.43
C LYS A 17 13.02 21.47 -5.32
N PRO A 18 13.17 21.81 -6.60
CA PRO A 18 14.14 21.15 -7.48
C PRO A 18 15.57 21.18 -6.91
N GLY A 19 16.34 20.10 -7.12
CA GLY A 19 17.73 19.98 -6.65
C GLY A 19 17.92 19.20 -5.34
N GLY A 20 16.85 18.68 -4.73
CA GLY A 20 16.90 17.86 -3.51
C GLY A 20 16.08 16.57 -3.61
N LEU A 21 15.56 16.10 -2.47
CA LEU A 21 14.54 15.04 -2.44
C LEU A 21 13.32 15.45 -3.28
N ILE A 22 12.51 14.48 -3.74
CA ILE A 22 11.27 14.80 -4.46
C ILE A 22 10.14 15.12 -3.47
N TYR A 23 10.07 14.34 -2.39
CA TYR A 23 9.11 14.47 -1.32
C TYR A 23 9.80 14.45 0.03
N GLU A 24 9.16 15.08 1.00
CA GLU A 24 9.55 15.07 2.41
C GLU A 24 8.34 14.98 3.33
N LEU A 25 8.60 14.54 4.56
CA LEU A 25 7.68 14.49 5.70
C LEU A 25 8.52 14.58 6.99
N ASP A 26 7.90 14.85 8.13
CA ASP A 26 8.60 14.78 9.42
C ASP A 26 8.81 13.32 9.86
N LEU A 27 10.06 12.87 9.86
CA LEU A 27 10.42 11.52 10.26
C LEU A 27 10.21 11.25 11.76
N ASN A 28 10.17 12.30 12.59
CA ASN A 28 9.99 12.16 14.03
C ASN A 28 8.56 11.74 14.39
N GLU A 29 7.59 12.08 13.55
CA GLU A 29 6.19 11.65 13.70
C GLU A 29 6.01 10.15 13.38
N LEU A 30 6.99 9.52 12.73
CA LEU A 30 6.90 8.11 12.37
C LEU A 30 7.35 7.19 13.51
N PRO A 31 6.60 6.11 13.79
CA PRO A 31 6.98 5.10 14.77
C PRO A 31 8.24 4.34 14.36
N THR A 32 8.90 3.75 15.35
CA THR A 32 10.01 2.81 15.15
C THR A 32 9.55 1.35 15.18
N GLU A 33 8.26 1.13 15.42
CA GLU A 33 7.62 -0.17 15.53
C GLU A 33 7.51 -0.91 14.19
N PRO A 34 7.40 -2.25 14.22
CA PRO A 34 7.06 -3.04 13.06
C PRO A 34 5.70 -2.68 12.49
N GLY A 35 5.60 -2.67 11.17
CA GLY A 35 4.35 -2.33 10.51
C GLY A 35 4.37 -2.50 9.00
N VAL A 36 3.21 -2.20 8.41
CA VAL A 36 3.02 -2.13 6.96
C VAL A 36 2.64 -0.71 6.62
N TYR A 37 3.19 -0.19 5.53
CA TYR A 37 2.96 1.18 5.06
C TYR A 37 2.52 1.18 3.61
N VAL A 38 1.75 2.21 3.26
CA VAL A 38 1.21 2.43 1.93
C VAL A 38 1.47 3.86 1.52
N PHE A 39 2.18 4.02 0.40
CA PHE A 39 2.18 5.29 -0.32
C PHE A 39 0.95 5.33 -1.23
N CYS A 40 0.15 6.38 -1.09
CA CYS A 40 -1.12 6.55 -1.79
C CYS A 40 -1.17 7.88 -2.52
N ARG A 41 -2.15 7.98 -3.43
CA ARG A 41 -2.71 9.26 -3.87
C ARG A 41 -4.15 9.40 -3.40
N THR A 42 -4.61 10.64 -3.29
CA THR A 42 -6.02 10.98 -3.04
C THR A 42 -6.55 11.90 -4.12
N HIS A 43 -7.71 11.56 -4.68
CA HIS A 43 -8.41 12.36 -5.68
C HIS A 43 -9.90 12.41 -5.32
N GLY A 44 -10.38 13.58 -4.88
CA GLY A 44 -11.68 13.69 -4.23
C GLY A 44 -11.71 12.84 -2.95
N GLN A 45 -12.69 11.95 -2.84
CA GLN A 45 -12.83 11.03 -1.70
C GLN A 45 -12.14 9.67 -1.92
N LYS A 46 -11.56 9.42 -3.10
CA LYS A 46 -10.92 8.13 -3.42
C LYS A 46 -9.45 8.14 -3.03
N ILE A 47 -9.02 7.09 -2.31
CA ILE A 47 -7.63 6.78 -2.01
C ILE A 47 -7.19 5.64 -2.95
N SER A 48 -6.05 5.79 -3.62
CA SER A 48 -5.48 4.72 -4.46
C SER A 48 -4.06 4.40 -4.00
N PRO A 49 -3.75 3.14 -3.64
CA PRO A 49 -2.40 2.74 -3.30
C PRO A 49 -1.49 2.78 -4.54
N ILE A 50 -0.25 3.21 -4.33
CA ILE A 50 0.82 3.25 -5.34
C ILE A 50 1.89 2.22 -4.99
N TYR A 51 2.24 2.11 -3.71
CA TYR A 51 3.23 1.17 -3.21
C TYR A 51 2.85 0.71 -1.82
N ILE A 52 2.95 -0.58 -1.55
CA ILE A 52 2.73 -1.20 -0.24
C ILE A 52 4.03 -1.87 0.19
N GLY A 53 4.45 -1.70 1.43
CA GLY A 53 5.62 -2.40 1.92
C GLY A 53 5.55 -2.71 3.41
N GLU A 54 6.29 -3.73 3.83
CA GLU A 54 6.50 -4.05 5.25
C GLU A 54 7.86 -3.60 5.79
N THR A 55 7.95 -3.52 7.11
CA THR A 55 9.22 -3.38 7.83
C THR A 55 9.08 -3.72 9.31
N LEU A 56 10.22 -3.98 9.96
CA LEU A 56 10.33 -4.01 11.43
C LEU A 56 10.59 -2.63 12.04
N ASN A 57 10.89 -1.60 11.22
CA ASN A 57 11.11 -0.25 11.70
C ASN A 57 10.64 0.78 10.65
N LEU A 58 9.43 1.31 10.87
CA LEU A 58 8.76 2.23 9.94
C LEU A 58 9.61 3.48 9.64
N ARG A 59 10.08 4.19 10.66
CA ARG A 59 10.88 5.41 10.49
C ARG A 59 12.10 5.20 9.58
N SER A 60 12.92 4.20 9.88
CA SER A 60 14.15 3.93 9.09
C SER A 60 13.84 3.51 7.66
N ARG A 61 12.79 2.69 7.47
CA ARG A 61 12.37 2.25 6.14
C ARG A 61 11.85 3.39 5.29
N ILE A 62 11.01 4.26 5.87
CA ILE A 62 10.48 5.43 5.15
C ILE A 62 11.60 6.42 4.83
N LYS A 63 12.53 6.67 5.76
CA LYS A 63 13.74 7.46 5.49
C LYS A 63 14.51 6.92 4.27
N SER A 64 14.72 5.61 4.21
CA SER A 64 15.37 4.96 3.06
C SER A 64 14.58 5.17 1.76
N HIS A 65 13.25 5.05 1.80
CA HIS A 65 12.40 5.26 0.64
C HIS A 65 12.36 6.69 0.13
N LEU A 66 12.38 7.69 1.01
CA LEU A 66 12.47 9.10 0.58
C LEU A 66 13.75 9.38 -0.22
N ASN A 67 14.83 8.63 0.05
CA ASN A 67 16.09 8.69 -0.71
C ASN A 67 16.09 7.80 -1.97
N SER A 68 15.04 7.00 -2.18
CA SER A 68 14.92 6.12 -3.35
C SER A 68 14.33 6.88 -4.54
N LEU A 69 15.21 7.37 -5.41
CA LEU A 69 14.81 8.08 -6.63
C LEU A 69 13.78 7.29 -7.47
N PRO A 70 13.92 5.97 -7.71
CA PRO A 70 12.94 5.23 -8.49
C PRO A 70 11.53 5.21 -7.87
N LEU A 71 11.43 5.02 -6.55
CA LEU A 71 10.12 4.98 -5.88
C LEU A 71 9.51 6.38 -5.82
N MET A 72 10.29 7.38 -5.46
CA MET A 72 9.79 8.75 -5.37
C MET A 72 9.34 9.29 -6.73
N ARG A 73 10.03 8.93 -7.83
CA ARG A 73 9.56 9.22 -9.19
C ARG A 73 8.29 8.45 -9.55
N ALA A 74 8.14 7.21 -9.12
CA ALA A 74 6.89 6.47 -9.33
C ALA A 74 5.71 7.11 -8.60
N ILE A 75 5.91 7.58 -7.36
CA ILE A 75 4.89 8.32 -6.60
C ILE A 75 4.58 9.66 -7.28
N GLU A 76 5.60 10.37 -7.76
CA GLU A 76 5.41 11.64 -8.48
C GLU A 76 4.60 11.43 -9.76
N ASN A 77 4.99 10.47 -10.58
CA ASN A 77 4.41 10.18 -11.89
C ASN A 77 3.08 9.42 -11.85
N ALA A 78 2.62 8.99 -10.67
CA ALA A 78 1.30 8.39 -10.51
C ALA A 78 0.20 9.40 -10.93
N ALA A 79 -1.02 8.90 -11.16
CA ALA A 79 -2.16 9.74 -11.53
C ALA A 79 -2.37 10.92 -10.53
N THR A 80 -3.05 11.98 -10.97
CA THR A 80 -3.24 13.21 -10.19
C THR A 80 -3.86 12.96 -8.81
N GLY A 81 -3.51 13.83 -7.85
CA GLY A 81 -4.00 13.76 -6.47
C GLY A 81 -2.95 14.09 -5.41
N LYS A 82 -3.38 14.39 -4.17
CA LYS A 82 -2.42 14.63 -3.07
C LYS A 82 -1.72 13.33 -2.71
N ARG A 83 -0.42 13.39 -2.44
CA ARG A 83 0.38 12.22 -2.06
C ARG A 83 0.41 12.09 -0.54
N LEU A 84 0.24 10.88 -0.06
CA LEU A 84 0.29 10.61 1.37
C LEU A 84 0.90 9.25 1.66
N LEU A 85 1.35 9.11 2.89
CA LEU A 85 1.74 7.89 3.54
C LEU A 85 0.68 7.54 4.58
N ILE A 86 0.27 6.29 4.64
CA ILE A 86 -0.50 5.75 5.77
C ILE A 86 0.13 4.42 6.17
N TYR A 87 0.12 4.09 7.45
CA TYR A 87 0.73 2.85 7.94
C TYR A 87 -0.09 2.23 9.06
N CYS A 88 0.08 0.94 9.27
CA CYS A 88 -0.40 0.26 10.47
C CYS A 88 0.75 -0.39 11.21
N THR A 89 0.77 -0.27 12.53
CA THR A 89 1.74 -0.95 13.40
C THR A 89 1.17 -2.26 13.92
N VAL A 90 2.05 -3.22 14.19
CA VAL A 90 1.70 -4.47 14.86
C VAL A 90 2.41 -4.57 16.19
N LYS A 91 1.66 -4.92 17.24
CA LYS A 91 2.24 -5.27 18.54
C LYS A 91 2.41 -6.79 18.58
N ALA A 92 3.62 -7.25 18.30
CA ALA A 92 3.98 -8.64 18.45
C ALA A 92 5.06 -8.74 19.52
N GLY A 93 4.85 -9.52 20.57
CA GLY A 93 5.78 -9.66 21.70
C GLY A 93 7.16 -10.25 21.36
N SER A 94 7.47 -10.46 20.07
CA SER A 94 8.82 -10.81 19.58
C SER A 94 8.98 -10.41 18.10
N ASP A 95 10.22 -10.12 17.69
CA ASP A 95 10.57 -9.74 16.31
C ASP A 95 10.23 -10.83 15.28
N ALA A 96 10.43 -12.10 15.64
CA ALA A 96 10.08 -13.22 14.78
C ALA A 96 8.57 -13.26 14.49
N LYS A 97 7.74 -12.98 15.51
CA LYS A 97 6.29 -12.90 15.37
C LYS A 97 5.88 -11.65 14.60
N ALA A 98 6.52 -10.50 14.89
CA ALA A 98 6.30 -9.25 14.16
C ALA A 98 6.55 -9.44 12.66
N LYS A 99 7.69 -10.03 12.30
CA LYS A 99 8.07 -10.33 10.91
C LYS A 99 7.04 -11.20 10.20
N LYS A 100 6.51 -12.23 10.87
CA LYS A 100 5.43 -13.06 10.32
C LYS A 100 4.15 -12.25 10.12
N HIS A 101 3.77 -11.43 11.09
CA HIS A 101 2.55 -10.62 11.04
C HIS A 101 2.60 -9.58 9.91
N VAL A 102 3.65 -8.76 9.84
CA VAL A 102 3.77 -7.72 8.81
C VAL A 102 3.81 -8.31 7.40
N LYS A 103 4.43 -9.48 7.21
CA LYS A 103 4.45 -10.20 5.93
C LYS A 103 3.07 -10.68 5.50
N VAL A 104 2.24 -11.14 6.45
CA VAL A 104 0.87 -11.57 6.17
C VAL A 104 -0.01 -10.37 5.83
N ILE A 105 0.10 -9.27 6.57
CA ILE A 105 -0.64 -8.03 6.29
C ILE A 105 -0.24 -7.45 4.93
N GLU A 106 1.06 -7.31 4.62
CA GLU A 106 1.54 -6.79 3.35
C GLU A 106 0.98 -7.59 2.18
N LYS A 107 1.10 -8.93 2.24
CA LYS A 107 0.57 -9.81 1.20
C LYS A 107 -0.94 -9.64 1.04
N ALA A 108 -1.70 -9.56 2.14
CA ALA A 108 -3.15 -9.37 2.10
C ALA A 108 -3.52 -8.02 1.46
N LEU A 109 -2.85 -6.94 1.83
CA LEU A 109 -3.09 -5.61 1.26
C LEU A 109 -2.72 -5.51 -0.22
N ILE A 110 -1.61 -6.14 -0.64
CA ILE A 110 -1.23 -6.21 -2.06
C ILE A 110 -2.28 -6.96 -2.85
N LEU A 111 -2.72 -8.14 -2.38
CA LEU A 111 -3.74 -8.94 -3.06
C LEU A 111 -5.07 -8.22 -3.13
N HIS A 112 -5.49 -7.57 -2.04
CA HIS A 112 -6.70 -6.77 -2.02
C HIS A 112 -6.63 -5.61 -3.03
N ALA A 113 -5.54 -4.84 -3.02
CA ALA A 113 -5.35 -3.74 -3.97
C ALA A 113 -5.35 -4.21 -5.43
N GLN A 114 -4.73 -5.36 -5.71
CA GLN A 114 -4.76 -5.97 -7.05
C GLN A 114 -6.16 -6.46 -7.43
N GLY A 115 -6.89 -7.05 -6.49
CA GLY A 115 -8.29 -7.49 -6.69
C GLY A 115 -9.27 -6.34 -6.92
N GLU A 116 -8.91 -5.12 -6.51
CA GLU A 116 -9.63 -3.88 -6.85
C GLU A 116 -9.14 -3.21 -8.14
N GLY A 117 -8.14 -3.79 -8.81
CA GLY A 117 -7.59 -3.27 -10.08
C GLY A 117 -6.54 -2.17 -9.92
N HIS A 118 -6.00 -1.92 -8.71
CA HIS A 118 -4.93 -0.93 -8.53
C HIS A 118 -3.59 -1.43 -9.08
N ILE A 119 -2.92 -0.57 -9.86
CA ILE A 119 -1.57 -0.86 -10.37
C ILE A 119 -0.54 -0.39 -9.34
N LEU A 120 0.12 -1.37 -8.70
CA LEU A 120 1.17 -1.11 -7.72
C LEU A 120 2.56 -1.04 -8.38
N PHE A 121 3.44 -0.21 -7.84
CA PHE A 121 4.83 -0.06 -8.31
C PHE A 121 5.79 -1.17 -7.80
N ASN A 122 5.34 -2.10 -6.95
CA ASN A 122 6.20 -3.08 -6.29
C ASN A 122 7.04 -3.93 -7.29
N LYS A 123 8.35 -3.60 -7.44
CA LYS A 123 9.29 -4.22 -8.41
C LYS A 123 9.38 -5.76 -8.33
N LYS A 124 9.12 -6.37 -7.17
CA LYS A 124 9.04 -7.83 -7.00
C LYS A 124 7.59 -8.24 -6.77
N GLY A 125 6.96 -8.80 -7.81
CA GLY A 125 5.70 -9.54 -7.68
C GLY A 125 4.40 -8.86 -8.14
N THR A 126 4.41 -7.76 -8.90
CA THR A 126 3.17 -7.02 -9.19
C THR A 126 2.97 -6.57 -10.65
N LYS A 127 3.13 -7.50 -11.59
CA LYS A 127 2.13 -7.62 -12.67
C LYS A 127 1.61 -9.04 -12.59
N LEU A 128 0.63 -9.27 -11.72
CA LEU A 128 -0.25 -10.41 -11.97
C LEU A 128 -1.07 -9.97 -13.20
N PRO A 129 -1.02 -10.70 -14.32
CA PRO A 129 -2.03 -10.50 -15.33
C PRO A 129 -3.37 -10.73 -14.60
N THR A 130 -4.25 -9.75 -14.64
CA THR A 130 -5.57 -9.84 -14.00
C THR A 130 -6.60 -10.03 -15.10
N ASP A 131 -7.42 -11.06 -14.95
CA ASP A 131 -8.66 -11.15 -15.73
C ASP A 131 -9.74 -10.38 -14.96
N GLU A 132 -10.58 -9.66 -15.69
CA GLU A 132 -11.77 -9.02 -15.12
C GLU A 132 -12.98 -9.91 -15.36
N ILE A 133 -13.70 -10.24 -14.30
CA ILE A 133 -14.99 -10.91 -14.39
C ILE A 133 -16.08 -9.87 -14.12
N SER A 134 -16.91 -9.64 -15.13
CA SER A 134 -18.11 -8.81 -14.99
C SER A 134 -19.34 -9.69 -14.72
N PHE A 135 -20.03 -9.41 -13.62
CA PHE A 135 -21.27 -10.08 -13.25
C PHE A 135 -22.46 -9.17 -13.53
N THR A 136 -23.52 -9.74 -14.10
CA THR A 136 -24.85 -9.13 -14.20
C THR A 136 -25.84 -10.04 -13.49
N GLY A 137 -26.89 -9.47 -12.88
CA GLY A 137 -27.82 -10.28 -12.10
C GLY A 137 -28.64 -9.46 -11.11
N ASN A 138 -29.07 -10.13 -10.04
CA ASN A 138 -29.94 -9.57 -9.02
C ASN A 138 -29.17 -9.16 -7.77
N ARG A 139 -29.85 -8.47 -6.85
CA ARG A 139 -29.25 -7.99 -5.59
C ARG A 139 -28.72 -9.12 -4.70
N THR A 140 -29.32 -10.31 -4.76
CA THR A 140 -28.84 -11.49 -4.03
C THR A 140 -27.48 -11.94 -4.54
N SER A 141 -27.26 -11.95 -5.86
CA SER A 141 -25.95 -12.28 -6.43
C SER A 141 -24.88 -11.24 -6.09
N GLU A 142 -25.23 -9.96 -5.95
CA GLU A 142 -24.29 -8.90 -5.54
C GLU A 142 -23.78 -9.07 -4.09
N ALA A 143 -24.53 -9.77 -3.24
CA ALA A 143 -24.08 -10.12 -1.89
C ALA A 143 -23.04 -11.26 -1.89
N ILE A 144 -22.98 -12.05 -2.97
CA ILE A 144 -22.04 -13.17 -3.13
C ILE A 144 -20.77 -12.70 -3.84
N ALA A 145 -20.90 -11.89 -4.89
CA ALA A 145 -19.79 -11.39 -5.68
C ALA A 145 -20.04 -9.94 -6.15
N PRO A 146 -19.01 -9.08 -6.19
CA PRO A 146 -19.15 -7.72 -6.71
C PRO A 146 -19.44 -7.74 -8.22
N ARG A 147 -20.03 -6.67 -8.75
CA ARG A 147 -20.35 -6.55 -10.19
C ARG A 147 -19.13 -6.63 -11.11
N SER A 148 -17.97 -6.23 -10.63
CA SER A 148 -16.69 -6.46 -11.29
C SER A 148 -15.72 -7.02 -10.26
N MET A 149 -15.00 -8.07 -10.66
CA MET A 149 -14.02 -8.76 -9.83
C MET A 149 -12.74 -8.98 -10.64
N PHE A 150 -11.60 -8.49 -10.15
CA PHE A 150 -10.31 -8.77 -10.75
C PHE A 150 -9.70 -10.00 -10.10
N ILE A 151 -9.36 -11.01 -10.91
CA ILE A 151 -8.72 -12.24 -10.44
C ILE A 151 -7.34 -12.37 -11.04
N LYS A 152 -6.46 -13.12 -10.35
CA LYS A 152 -5.20 -13.56 -10.96
C LYS A 152 -5.53 -14.40 -12.20
N LYS A 153 -4.91 -14.08 -13.33
CA LYS A 153 -5.09 -14.81 -14.59
C LYS A 153 -4.88 -16.30 -14.37
N ALA A 154 -5.87 -17.08 -14.79
CA ALA A 154 -5.79 -18.53 -14.74
C ALA A 154 -4.60 -18.96 -15.61
N LEU A 155 -3.68 -19.76 -15.03
CA LEU A 155 -2.62 -20.38 -15.81
C LEU A 155 -3.28 -21.43 -16.70
N THR A 156 -3.36 -21.15 -18.00
CA THR A 156 -3.60 -22.15 -19.06
C THR A 156 -2.33 -22.96 -19.29
#